data_AF-A0A2K8VC77-F1
#
_entry.id   AF-A0A2K8VC77-F1
#
_cell.length_a   1.000
_cell.length_b   1.000
_cell.length_c   1.000
_cell.angle_alpha   90.00
_cell.angle_beta   90.00
_cell.angle_gamma   90.00
#
_symmetry.space_group_name_H-M   'P 1'
#
loop_
_entity.id
_entity.type
_entity.pdbx_description
1 polymer ?
#
loop_
_entity_poly.entity_id
_entity_poly.type
_entity_poly.pdbx_seq_one_letter_code
_entity_poly.pdbx_strand_id
1 'polypeptide(L)'
;MVCVFSFTLFSFQNSFSQVEKIQTAISDTSVKFQGKLQQEAGKFRYDYHDVYQENSLAKDLQASGYHGGGPSWLGIIYGAFKLCDNNLIDNVEMKVEVTGVTFWSASKEDLEKIGRVVASIKGDDAILQLAIDKATELGIMQ
;
A
#
# COMPACT_ATOMS: atom_id res chain seq x y z
N MET A 1 3.41 42.27 -15.69
CA MET A 1 3.27 41.64 -14.37
C MET A 1 2.13 40.64 -14.45
N VAL A 2 2.43 39.35 -14.60
CA VAL A 2 1.43 38.28 -14.53
C VAL A 2 1.99 37.23 -13.60
N CYS A 3 1.27 37.00 -12.51
CA CYS A 3 1.64 36.15 -11.39
C CYS A 3 1.85 34.70 -11.85
N VAL A 4 3.10 34.24 -11.81
CA VAL A 4 3.46 32.82 -11.91
C VAL A 4 3.94 32.37 -10.53
N PHE A 5 3.06 32.36 -9.53
CA PHE A 5 3.38 31.82 -8.21
C PHE A 5 2.07 31.49 -7.49
N SER A 6 1.60 30.23 -7.59
CA SER A 6 0.67 29.63 -6.60
C SER A 6 0.19 28.20 -6.91
N PHE A 7 0.76 27.45 -7.87
CA PHE A 7 0.32 26.07 -8.11
C PHE A 7 1.15 25.00 -7.39
N THR A 8 2.39 25.29 -7.00
CA THR A 8 3.27 24.30 -6.35
C THR A 8 2.98 24.11 -4.86
N LEU A 9 2.57 25.16 -4.14
CA LEU A 9 2.34 25.09 -2.69
C LEU A 9 1.15 24.20 -2.28
N PHE A 10 0.13 24.09 -3.13
CA PHE A 10 -1.08 23.30 -2.82
C PHE A 10 -0.85 21.78 -2.94
N SER A 11 0.01 21.36 -3.88
CA SER A 11 0.34 19.95 -4.08
C SER A 11 1.16 19.38 -2.91
N PHE A 12 2.10 20.16 -2.36
CA PHE A 12 2.91 19.71 -1.22
C PHE A 12 2.10 19.50 0.07
N GLN A 13 1.13 20.38 0.35
CA GLN A 13 0.27 20.23 1.54
C GLN A 13 -0.61 18.98 1.45
N ASN A 14 -1.13 18.69 0.26
CA ASN A 14 -1.91 17.49 0.03
C ASN A 14 -1.07 16.23 0.22
N SER A 15 0.13 16.15 -0.38
CA SER A 15 1.02 14.99 -0.20
C SER A 15 1.40 14.77 1.26
N PHE A 16 1.72 15.83 2.01
CA PHE A 16 2.05 15.71 3.44
C PHE A 16 0.88 15.14 4.25
N SER A 17 -0.33 15.66 4.04
CA SER A 17 -1.53 15.16 4.74
C SER A 17 -1.81 13.68 4.42
N GLN A 18 -1.60 13.24 3.18
CA GLN A 18 -1.79 11.83 2.84
C GLN A 18 -0.72 10.92 3.46
N VAL A 19 0.55 11.36 3.51
CA VAL A 19 1.62 10.62 4.18
C VAL A 19 1.31 10.48 5.68
N GLU A 20 0.80 11.53 6.32
CA GLU A 20 0.36 11.49 7.71
C GLU A 20 -0.78 10.48 7.93
N LYS A 21 -1.73 10.36 7.00
CA LYS A 21 -2.77 9.31 7.07
C LYS A 21 -2.20 7.90 6.97
N ILE A 22 -1.22 7.65 6.10
CA ILE A 22 -0.57 6.34 6.01
C ILE A 22 0.18 6.04 7.32
N GLN A 23 0.93 7.00 7.85
CA GLN A 23 1.60 6.87 9.16
C GLN A 23 0.60 6.59 10.28
N THR A 24 -0.52 7.30 10.30
CA THR A 24 -1.59 7.09 11.27
C THR A 24 -2.17 5.69 11.17
N ALA A 25 -2.40 5.17 9.95
CA ALA A 25 -2.92 3.83 9.72
C ALA A 25 -2.01 2.72 10.27
N ILE A 26 -0.69 2.95 10.33
CA ILE A 26 0.24 2.02 10.98
C ILE A 26 -0.09 1.89 12.47
N SER A 27 -0.43 2.98 13.16
CA SER A 27 -0.76 2.98 14.60
C SER A 27 -2.24 2.81 14.94
N ASP A 28 -3.15 3.17 14.04
CA ASP A 28 -4.59 3.30 14.33
C ASP A 28 -5.32 1.96 14.16
N THR A 29 -5.59 1.29 15.28
CA THR A 29 -6.30 0.01 15.31
C THR A 29 -7.78 0.11 14.93
N SER A 30 -8.34 1.32 14.75
CA SER A 30 -9.72 1.50 14.29
C SER A 30 -9.86 1.29 12.77
N VAL A 31 -8.77 1.38 12.01
CA VAL A 31 -8.76 1.09 10.57
C VAL A 31 -9.05 -0.39 10.35
N LYS A 32 -10.12 -0.66 9.60
CA LYS A 32 -10.56 -2.03 9.32
C LYS A 32 -9.53 -2.75 8.45
N PHE A 33 -8.92 -3.79 9.02
CA PHE A 33 -8.01 -4.69 8.31
C PHE A 33 -8.64 -5.28 7.04
N GLN A 34 -7.89 -5.32 5.94
CA GLN A 34 -8.30 -5.96 4.70
C GLN A 34 -7.49 -7.21 4.40
N GLY A 35 -8.17 -8.26 3.92
CA GLY A 35 -7.60 -9.56 3.56
C GLY A 35 -7.72 -10.59 4.69
N LYS A 36 -6.91 -11.65 4.64
CA LYS A 36 -7.03 -12.80 5.57
C LYS A 36 -5.79 -12.95 6.43
N LEU A 37 -5.96 -12.85 7.75
CA LEU A 37 -4.90 -13.09 8.74
C LEU A 37 -5.16 -14.41 9.46
N GLN A 38 -4.16 -15.30 9.48
CA GLN A 38 -4.24 -16.61 10.12
C GLN A 38 -2.91 -16.99 10.77
N GLN A 39 -2.92 -17.96 11.69
CA GLN A 39 -1.70 -18.55 12.23
C GLN A 39 -1.36 -19.83 11.45
N GLU A 40 -0.11 -20.00 11.05
CA GLU A 40 0.38 -21.15 10.28
C GLU A 40 1.80 -21.50 10.72
N ALA A 41 2.04 -22.77 11.11
CA ALA A 41 3.36 -23.30 11.47
C ALA A 41 4.16 -22.45 12.49
N GLY A 42 3.48 -21.87 13.49
CA GLY A 42 4.11 -21.05 14.53
C GLY A 42 4.41 -19.60 14.11
N LYS A 43 4.04 -19.20 12.91
CA LYS A 43 4.06 -17.81 12.42
C LYS A 43 2.64 -17.31 12.15
N PHE A 44 2.51 -16.01 11.92
CA PHE A 44 1.31 -15.42 11.34
C PHE A 44 1.48 -15.28 9.84
N ARG A 45 0.37 -15.43 9.11
CA ARG A 45 0.26 -15.32 7.66
C ARG A 45 -0.85 -14.35 7.31
N TYR A 46 -0.54 -13.41 6.43
CA TYR A 46 -1.48 -12.46 5.87
C TYR A 46 -1.56 -12.61 4.35
N ASP A 47 -2.74 -12.95 3.84
CA ASP A 47 -3.02 -13.04 2.41
C ASP A 47 -3.83 -11.81 1.95
N TYR A 48 -3.31 -11.10 0.95
CA TYR A 48 -4.02 -10.04 0.25
C TYR A 48 -4.10 -10.31 -1.25
N HIS A 49 -5.30 -10.63 -1.72
CA HIS A 49 -5.59 -10.91 -3.13
C HIS A 49 -6.69 -9.96 -3.61
N ASP A 50 -6.29 -8.81 -4.15
CA ASP A 50 -7.23 -7.79 -4.62
C ASP A 50 -8.17 -8.28 -5.73
N VAL A 51 -7.68 -9.15 -6.61
CA VAL A 51 -8.44 -9.68 -7.77
C VAL A 51 -9.71 -10.43 -7.38
N TYR A 52 -9.82 -10.89 -6.13
CA TYR A 52 -11.00 -11.60 -5.63
C TYR A 52 -11.98 -10.69 -4.87
N GLN A 53 -11.69 -9.40 -4.76
CA GLN A 53 -12.56 -8.43 -4.07
C GLN A 53 -13.54 -7.78 -5.04
N GLU A 54 -14.75 -7.48 -4.57
CA GLU A 54 -15.81 -6.86 -5.40
C GLU A 54 -15.37 -5.50 -5.95
N ASN A 55 -14.60 -4.73 -5.18
CA ASN A 55 -14.04 -3.45 -5.56
C ASN A 55 -12.58 -3.56 -6.04
N SER A 56 -12.19 -4.67 -6.68
CA SER A 56 -10.83 -4.86 -7.20
C SER A 56 -10.40 -3.71 -8.11
N LEU A 57 -9.13 -3.30 -7.99
CA LEU A 57 -8.49 -2.30 -8.85
C LEU A 57 -7.70 -2.95 -9.99
N ALA A 58 -7.79 -4.27 -10.16
CA ALA A 58 -6.98 -5.00 -11.12
C ALA A 58 -7.12 -4.49 -12.55
N LYS A 59 -8.35 -4.21 -12.99
CA LYS A 59 -8.63 -3.71 -14.34
C LYS A 59 -8.08 -2.29 -14.55
N ASP A 60 -8.18 -1.44 -13.55
CA ASP A 60 -7.71 -0.05 -13.63
C ASP A 60 -6.18 0.01 -13.65
N LEU A 61 -5.53 -0.82 -12.83
CA LEU A 61 -4.08 -1.00 -12.85
C LEU A 61 -3.59 -1.57 -14.18
N GLN A 62 -4.31 -2.56 -14.74
CA GLN A 62 -4.02 -3.12 -16.07
C GLN A 62 -4.19 -2.10 -17.18
N ALA A 63 -5.25 -1.29 -17.14
CA ALA A 63 -5.45 -0.19 -18.08
C ALA A 63 -4.33 0.86 -17.99
N SER A 64 -3.69 0.98 -16.82
CA SER A 64 -2.53 1.84 -16.59
C SER A 64 -1.19 1.19 -16.97
N GLY A 65 -1.20 -0.03 -17.52
CA GLY A 65 -0.01 -0.75 -17.98
C GLY A 65 0.68 -1.62 -16.92
N TYR A 66 0.09 -1.77 -15.74
CA TYR A 66 0.62 -2.59 -14.66
C TYR A 66 0.01 -4.01 -14.67
N HIS A 67 0.58 -4.94 -13.93
CA HIS A 67 0.08 -6.31 -13.82
C HIS A 67 -1.37 -6.38 -13.27
N GLY A 68 -1.74 -5.47 -12.37
CA GLY A 68 -3.03 -5.40 -11.68
C GLY A 68 -3.27 -6.46 -10.61
N GLY A 69 -2.24 -7.24 -10.28
CA GLY A 69 -2.32 -8.34 -9.32
C GLY A 69 -1.26 -8.22 -8.24
N GLY A 70 -0.72 -9.36 -7.79
CA GLY A 70 0.31 -9.35 -6.73
C GLY A 70 1.52 -8.48 -7.02
N PRO A 71 2.12 -8.49 -8.22
CA PRO A 71 3.26 -7.63 -8.53
C PRO A 71 2.98 -6.15 -8.33
N SER A 72 1.84 -5.66 -8.85
CA SER A 72 1.44 -4.25 -8.67
C SER A 72 1.17 -3.94 -7.21
N TRP A 73 0.46 -4.82 -6.49
CA TRP A 73 0.14 -4.61 -5.09
C TRP A 73 1.36 -4.66 -4.16
N LEU A 74 2.36 -5.50 -4.47
CA LEU A 74 3.64 -5.45 -3.74
C LEU A 74 4.29 -4.08 -3.95
N GLY A 75 4.37 -3.61 -5.20
CA GLY A 75 4.92 -2.29 -5.51
C GLY A 75 4.22 -1.17 -4.75
N ILE A 76 2.88 -1.15 -4.78
CA ILE A 76 2.04 -0.17 -4.08
C ILE A 76 2.28 -0.20 -2.57
N ILE A 77 2.23 -1.37 -1.95
CA ILE A 77 2.45 -1.52 -0.50
C ILE A 77 3.85 -1.03 -0.13
N TYR A 78 4.86 -1.46 -0.88
CA TYR A 78 6.24 -1.07 -0.64
C TYR A 78 6.44 0.44 -0.81
N GLY A 79 5.86 1.04 -1.85
CA GLY A 79 5.84 2.49 -2.08
C GLY A 79 5.26 3.26 -0.91
N ALA A 80 4.12 2.80 -0.36
CA ALA A 80 3.50 3.42 0.81
C ALA A 80 4.39 3.36 2.06
N PHE A 81 5.06 2.23 2.34
CA PHE A 81 6.00 2.13 3.46
C PHE A 81 7.22 3.04 3.29
N LYS A 82 7.74 3.19 2.07
CA LYS A 82 8.84 4.11 1.77
C LYS A 82 8.45 5.59 1.87
N LEU A 83 7.20 5.96 1.57
CA LEU A 83 6.71 7.33 1.80
C LEU A 83 6.74 7.73 3.29
N CYS A 84 6.61 6.75 4.18
CA CYS A 84 6.54 6.97 5.62
C CYS A 84 7.88 6.76 6.35
N ASP A 85 8.98 6.54 5.62
CA ASP A 85 10.29 6.14 6.17
C ASP A 85 10.20 4.96 7.16
N ASN A 86 9.27 4.03 6.90
CA ASN A 86 9.03 2.88 7.75
C ASN A 86 9.57 1.60 7.09
N ASN A 87 10.47 0.90 7.79
CA ASN A 87 11.17 -0.28 7.30
C ASN A 87 10.50 -1.61 7.67
N LEU A 88 9.25 -1.60 8.15
CA LEU A 88 8.53 -2.83 8.52
C LEU A 88 8.48 -3.82 7.36
N ILE A 89 8.17 -3.33 6.15
CA ILE A 89 8.04 -4.18 4.96
C ILE A 89 9.35 -4.87 4.56
N ASP A 90 10.51 -4.32 4.95
CA ASP A 90 11.83 -4.88 4.64
C ASP A 90 12.16 -6.13 5.48
N ASN A 91 11.45 -6.33 6.59
CA ASN A 91 11.71 -7.39 7.57
C ASN A 91 10.67 -8.52 7.56
N VAL A 92 9.70 -8.46 6.63
CA VAL A 92 8.60 -9.42 6.54
C VAL A 92 8.85 -10.38 5.38
N GLU A 93 8.69 -11.68 5.62
CA GLU A 93 8.79 -12.70 4.59
C GLU A 93 7.59 -12.55 3.64
N MET A 94 7.84 -12.58 2.33
CA MET A 94 6.80 -12.30 1.34
C MET A 94 6.88 -13.24 0.14
N LYS A 95 5.72 -13.59 -0.40
CA LYS A 95 5.57 -14.34 -1.65
C LYS A 95 4.58 -13.61 -2.53
N VAL A 96 5.00 -13.32 -3.76
CA VAL A 96 4.15 -12.70 -4.77
C VAL A 96 3.56 -13.77 -5.65
N GLU A 97 2.24 -13.73 -5.83
CA GLU A 97 1.50 -14.55 -6.78
C GLU A 97 0.84 -13.64 -7.82
N VAL A 98 0.40 -14.20 -8.94
CA VAL A 98 -0.29 -13.43 -9.99
C VAL A 98 -1.47 -12.64 -9.42
N THR A 99 -2.17 -13.20 -8.44
CA THR A 99 -3.42 -12.67 -7.90
C THR A 99 -3.25 -11.78 -6.67
N GLY A 100 -2.08 -11.78 -6.03
CA GLY A 100 -1.91 -11.08 -4.75
C GLY A 100 -0.58 -11.36 -4.08
N VAL A 101 -0.48 -10.93 -2.82
CA VAL A 101 0.74 -11.05 -2.01
C VAL A 101 0.40 -11.74 -0.70
N THR A 102 1.25 -12.69 -0.32
CA THR A 102 1.22 -13.31 0.99
C THR A 102 2.42 -12.85 1.81
N PHE A 103 2.17 -12.51 3.08
CA PHE A 103 3.16 -12.06 4.04
C PHE A 103 3.22 -13.03 5.23
N TRP A 104 4.41 -13.25 5.78
CA TRP A 104 4.63 -14.01 7.00
C TRP A 104 5.48 -13.24 8.00
N SER A 105 5.08 -13.28 9.27
CA SER A 105 5.84 -12.68 10.37
C SER A 105 5.64 -13.47 11.67
N ALA A 106 6.63 -13.42 12.56
CA ALA A 106 6.45 -13.87 13.94
C ALA A 106 5.56 -12.91 14.74
N SER A 107 5.45 -11.66 14.31
CA SER A 107 4.62 -10.63 14.92
C SER A 107 3.28 -10.51 14.18
N LYS A 108 2.19 -10.85 14.87
CA LYS A 108 0.83 -10.61 14.36
C LYS A 108 0.60 -9.13 14.07
N GLU A 109 1.09 -8.29 14.99
CA GLU A 109 0.92 -6.84 14.94
C GLU A 109 1.54 -6.24 13.67
N ASP A 110 2.69 -6.76 13.22
CA ASP A 110 3.33 -6.27 12.00
C ASP A 110 2.49 -6.57 10.76
N LEU A 111 1.85 -7.74 10.70
CA LEU A 111 0.94 -8.07 9.60
C LEU A 111 -0.35 -7.25 9.66
N GLU A 112 -0.87 -6.98 10.87
CA GLU A 112 -2.01 -6.09 11.06
C GLU A 112 -1.69 -4.66 10.60
N LYS A 113 -0.48 -4.16 10.84
CA LYS A 113 0.01 -2.86 10.31
C LYS A 113 -0.04 -2.83 8.79
N ILE A 114 0.50 -3.85 8.12
CA ILE A 114 0.44 -3.96 6.65
C ILE A 114 -1.02 -3.94 6.18
N GLY A 115 -1.88 -4.76 6.78
CA GLY A 115 -3.29 -4.83 6.36
C GLY A 115 -4.08 -3.54 6.59
N ARG A 116 -3.72 -2.72 7.60
CA ARG A 116 -4.29 -1.38 7.78
C ARG A 116 -3.80 -0.40 6.71
N VAL A 117 -2.51 -0.42 6.39
CA VAL A 117 -1.95 0.40 5.30
C VAL A 117 -2.64 0.06 3.98
N VAL A 118 -2.84 -1.23 3.68
CA VAL A 118 -3.59 -1.68 2.50
C VAL A 118 -5.01 -1.13 2.50
N ALA A 119 -5.72 -1.19 3.64
CA ALA A 119 -7.08 -0.66 3.75
C ALA A 119 -7.13 0.86 3.49
N SER A 120 -6.16 1.62 4.00
CA SER A 120 -6.06 3.06 3.77
C SER A 120 -5.78 3.39 2.30
N ILE A 121 -4.86 2.67 1.66
CA ILE A 121 -4.58 2.80 0.22
C ILE A 121 -5.84 2.51 -0.59
N LYS A 122 -6.54 1.42 -0.26
CA LYS A 122 -7.72 0.97 -1.00
C LYS A 122 -8.92 1.92 -0.84
N GLY A 123 -8.98 2.67 0.26
CA GLY A 123 -10.07 3.57 0.59
C GLY A 123 -9.88 5.03 0.16
N ASP A 124 -8.70 5.40 -0.35
CA ASP A 124 -8.37 6.79 -0.68
C ASP A 124 -7.51 6.86 -1.95
N ASP A 125 -8.11 7.28 -3.06
CA ASP A 125 -7.46 7.38 -4.37
C ASP A 125 -6.21 8.26 -4.36
N ALA A 126 -6.15 9.27 -3.49
CA ALA A 126 -4.98 10.14 -3.37
C ALA A 126 -3.81 9.38 -2.72
N ILE A 127 -4.08 8.54 -1.72
CA ILE A 127 -3.07 7.67 -1.11
C ILE A 127 -2.60 6.63 -2.12
N LEU A 128 -3.53 6.00 -2.86
CA LEU A 128 -3.21 5.04 -3.92
C LEU A 128 -2.25 5.64 -4.95
N GLN A 129 -2.59 6.82 -5.48
CA GLN A 129 -1.75 7.45 -6.50
C GLN A 129 -0.35 7.79 -5.95
N LEU A 130 -0.24 8.31 -4.73
CA LEU A 130 1.06 8.60 -4.11
C LEU A 130 1.91 7.33 -3.94
N ALA A 131 1.29 6.23 -3.52
CA ALA A 131 1.97 4.95 -3.37
C ALA A 131 2.47 4.40 -4.72
N ILE A 132 1.65 4.51 -5.79
CA ILE A 132 2.03 4.14 -7.16
C ILE A 132 3.18 5.01 -7.66
N ASP A 133 3.10 6.33 -7.46
CA ASP A 133 4.15 7.27 -7.88
C ASP A 133 5.48 6.92 -7.20
N LYS A 134 5.45 6.64 -5.89
CA LYS A 134 6.64 6.24 -5.16
C LYS A 134 7.19 4.89 -5.63
N ALA A 135 6.32 3.91 -5.87
CA ALA A 135 6.72 2.61 -6.41
C ALA A 135 7.34 2.73 -7.81
N THR A 136 6.83 3.64 -8.63
CA THR A 136 7.33 3.93 -9.97
C THR A 136 8.69 4.63 -9.91
N GLU A 137 8.85 5.63 -9.04
CA GLU A 137 10.13 6.30 -8.77
C GLU A 137 11.23 5.31 -8.36
N LEU A 138 10.87 4.30 -7.56
CA LEU A 138 11.77 3.25 -7.08
C LEU A 138 12.01 2.13 -8.11
N GLY A 139 11.31 2.13 -9.25
CA GLY A 139 11.42 1.10 -10.29
C GLY A 139 10.89 -0.29 -9.86
N ILE A 140 9.98 -0.33 -8.88
CA ILE A 140 9.41 -1.58 -8.34
C ILE A 140 7.94 -1.79 -8.73
N MET A 141 7.32 -0.80 -9.37
CA MET A 141 5.98 -0.93 -9.92
C MET A 141 6.00 -1.87 -11.14
N GLN A 142 5.09 -2.84 -11.17
CA GLN A 142 4.99 -3.89 -12.19
C GLN A 142 3.55 -4.10 -12.62
#